data_AF-A0A7W9ED83-F1
#
_entry.id   AF-A0A7W9ED83-F1
#
_cell.length_a   1.000
_cell.length_b   1.000
_cell.length_c   1.000
_cell.angle_alpha   90.00
_cell.angle_beta   90.00
_cell.angle_gamma   90.00
#
_symmetry.space_group_name_H-M   'P 1'
#
loop_
_entity.id
_entity.type
_entity.pdbx_description
1 polymer ?
#
loop_
_entity_poly.entity_id
_entity_poly.type
_entity_poly.pdbx_seq_one_letter_code
_entity_poly.pdbx_strand_id
1 'polypeptide(L)'
;MASRFLFPALLAGVVTAGGAIGFAWPIHTEAQAEGRAVHFSLCHSGGGTNCVVDGDTIWLAGVKIRIMDIDAPETHPSKCPMEADLGGKATARLQALLNAGSFNVESRGARDTDKYGRQLRVLTRKGRSLGAKLVEEGLAREWGGARRPWC
;
A
#
# COMPACT_ATOMS: atom_id res chain seq x y z
N MET A 1 -38.95 -53.64 -48.76
CA MET A 1 -38.19 -52.40 -48.51
C MET A 1 -36.75 -52.65 -48.93
N ALA A 2 -36.37 -52.14 -50.11
CA ALA A 2 -35.13 -52.42 -50.84
C ALA A 2 -33.92 -51.79 -50.13
N SER A 3 -32.86 -52.56 -49.85
CA SER A 3 -31.72 -52.88 -50.72
C SER A 3 -30.74 -51.71 -50.93
N ARG A 4 -29.54 -51.90 -50.35
CA ARG A 4 -28.19 -51.56 -50.84
C ARG A 4 -28.02 -50.22 -51.57
N PHE A 5 -27.18 -49.34 -51.03
CA PHE A 5 -26.20 -48.63 -51.86
C PHE A 5 -24.86 -48.49 -51.12
N LEU A 6 -23.86 -49.22 -51.64
CA LEU A 6 -22.45 -48.88 -51.53
C LEU A 6 -22.23 -47.52 -52.17
N PHE A 7 -21.48 -46.63 -51.51
CA PHE A 7 -20.80 -45.53 -52.18
C PHE A 7 -19.29 -45.63 -51.91
N PRO A 8 -18.45 -45.33 -52.92
CA PRO A 8 -17.08 -45.78 -53.01
C PRO A 8 -16.12 -44.93 -52.17
N ALA A 9 -15.00 -45.55 -51.80
CA ALA A 9 -13.79 -44.85 -51.38
C ALA A 9 -13.28 -44.00 -52.54
N LEU A 10 -13.12 -42.69 -52.31
CA LEU A 10 -12.32 -41.81 -53.16
C LEU A 10 -10.97 -41.60 -52.49
N LEU A 11 -9.94 -41.89 -53.29
CA LEU A 11 -8.53 -41.67 -53.02
C LEU A 11 -8.17 -40.18 -52.95
N ALA A 12 -7.15 -39.92 -52.14
CA ALA A 12 -6.06 -38.96 -52.33
C ALA A 12 -6.42 -37.50 -52.65
N GLY A 13 -6.08 -36.64 -51.69
CA GLY A 13 -5.85 -35.22 -51.93
C GLY A 13 -4.99 -34.64 -50.81
N VAL A 14 -3.67 -34.84 -50.88
CA VAL A 14 -2.72 -33.98 -50.16
C VAL A 14 -2.83 -32.60 -50.82
N VAL A 15 -3.42 -31.65 -50.11
CA VAL A 15 -3.55 -30.26 -50.56
C VAL A 15 -2.94 -29.34 -49.51
N THR A 16 -1.74 -28.90 -49.89
CA THR A 16 -1.14 -27.56 -49.70
C THR A 16 -0.99 -26.98 -48.29
N ALA A 17 0.26 -26.60 -48.00
CA ALA A 17 0.68 -25.63 -47.01
C ALA A 17 -0.36 -24.55 -46.71
N GLY A 18 -0.73 -24.42 -45.43
CA GLY A 18 -1.64 -23.38 -44.97
C GLY A 18 -1.43 -23.05 -43.51
N GLY A 19 -1.25 -21.75 -43.23
CA GLY A 19 -1.68 -21.14 -41.97
C GLY A 19 -0.58 -20.87 -40.95
N ALA A 20 -0.02 -19.66 -40.99
CA ALA A 20 0.57 -19.04 -39.82
C ALA A 20 -0.52 -18.91 -38.74
N ILE A 21 -0.51 -19.77 -37.72
CA ILE A 21 -1.37 -19.64 -36.56
C ILE A 21 -0.72 -18.62 -35.64
N GLY A 22 -1.08 -17.35 -35.87
CA GLY A 22 -0.74 -16.25 -34.98
C GLY A 22 -1.38 -16.47 -33.62
N PHE A 23 -0.67 -17.14 -32.71
CA PHE A 23 -0.94 -17.02 -31.28
C PHE A 23 -0.40 -15.66 -30.82
N ALA A 24 -1.14 -14.61 -31.13
CA ALA A 24 -1.00 -13.33 -30.47
C ALA A 24 -1.40 -13.53 -28.99
N TRP A 25 -0.43 -13.92 -28.16
CA TRP A 25 -0.60 -13.79 -26.73
C TRP A 25 -0.82 -12.31 -26.43
N PRO A 26 -1.88 -11.94 -25.69
CA PRO A 26 -1.95 -10.60 -25.16
C PRO A 26 -0.76 -10.46 -24.20
N ILE A 27 0.23 -9.67 -24.60
CA ILE A 27 1.12 -9.04 -23.64
C ILE A 27 0.22 -8.14 -22.80
N HIS A 28 -0.20 -8.65 -21.65
CA HIS A 28 -0.75 -7.81 -20.60
C HIS A 28 0.38 -6.90 -20.16
N THR A 29 0.48 -5.72 -20.77
CA THR A 29 1.22 -4.60 -20.20
C THR A 29 0.46 -4.18 -18.96
N GLU A 30 0.74 -4.85 -17.84
CA GLU A 30 0.45 -4.30 -16.53
C GLU A 30 1.30 -3.04 -16.41
N ALA A 31 0.67 -1.90 -16.67
CA ALA A 31 1.26 -0.59 -16.45
C ALA A 31 1.60 -0.48 -14.96
N GLN A 32 2.84 -0.81 -14.59
CA GLN A 32 3.37 -0.50 -13.28
C GLN A 32 3.51 1.02 -13.23
N ALA A 33 2.49 1.69 -12.72
CA ALA A 33 2.61 3.06 -12.24
C ALA A 33 3.53 3.03 -11.01
N GLU A 34 4.84 2.94 -11.24
CA GLU A 34 5.83 3.13 -10.20
C GLU A 34 5.82 4.61 -9.84
N GLY A 35 4.95 4.96 -8.89
CA GLY A 35 4.88 6.29 -8.30
C GLY A 35 6.26 6.67 -7.78
N ARG A 36 6.78 7.80 -8.27
CA ARG A 36 8.05 8.40 -7.85
C ARG A 36 8.18 8.38 -6.32
N ALA A 37 9.30 7.88 -5.82
CA ALA A 37 9.61 7.93 -4.40
C ALA A 37 9.56 9.38 -3.89
N VAL A 38 8.80 9.60 -2.82
CA VAL A 38 8.66 10.90 -2.15
C VAL A 38 9.64 10.94 -0.98
N HIS A 39 10.37 12.05 -0.84
CA HIS A 39 11.25 12.28 0.30
C HIS A 39 10.50 12.98 1.44
N PHE A 40 10.66 12.46 2.65
CA PHE A 40 10.06 12.96 3.88
C PHE A 40 11.12 13.53 4.82
N SER A 41 10.92 14.76 5.27
CA SER A 41 11.63 15.33 6.42
C SER A 41 10.89 15.02 7.73
N LEU A 42 11.42 15.46 8.87
CA LEU A 42 10.60 15.67 10.06
C LEU A 42 9.83 16.99 9.91
N CYS A 43 8.64 17.07 10.47
CA CYS A 43 7.87 18.30 10.43
C CYS A 43 8.47 19.34 11.39
N HIS A 44 8.53 20.59 10.93
CA HIS A 44 8.78 21.75 11.78
C HIS A 44 7.43 22.28 12.31
N SER A 45 7.47 23.33 13.13
CA SER A 45 6.27 23.98 13.68
C SER A 45 5.24 24.30 12.58
N GLY A 46 4.03 23.76 12.70
CA GLY A 46 2.91 24.04 11.79
C GLY A 46 2.68 23.03 10.65
N GLY A 47 3.54 22.02 10.47
CA GLY A 47 3.38 21.00 9.43
C GLY A 47 4.21 21.28 8.16
N GLY A 48 3.86 20.62 7.05
CA GLY A 48 4.62 20.76 5.80
C GLY A 48 4.00 19.98 4.64
N THR A 49 4.70 19.92 3.50
CA THR A 49 4.22 19.19 2.31
C THR A 49 4.42 17.68 2.46
N ASN A 50 5.67 17.24 2.72
CA ASN A 50 6.04 15.83 2.89
C ASN A 50 6.92 15.70 4.14
N CYS A 51 6.30 15.47 5.30
CA CYS A 51 7.03 15.38 6.56
C CYS A 51 6.34 14.47 7.57
N VAL A 52 7.11 13.93 8.51
CA VAL A 52 6.62 13.08 9.61
C VAL A 52 6.42 13.93 10.86
N VAL A 53 5.23 13.87 11.45
CA VAL A 53 4.88 14.61 12.68
C VAL A 53 5.27 13.77 13.89
N ASP A 54 4.80 12.53 13.93
CA ASP A 54 5.02 11.54 14.99
C ASP A 54 4.98 10.12 14.38
N GLY A 55 4.97 9.08 15.22
CA GLY A 55 5.00 7.68 14.79
C GLY A 55 3.74 7.19 14.06
N ASP A 56 2.65 7.97 13.99
CA ASP A 56 1.44 7.58 13.25
C ASP A 56 0.80 8.73 12.44
N THR A 57 1.40 9.92 12.42
CA THR A 57 0.88 11.09 11.71
C THR A 57 1.91 11.67 10.75
N ILE A 58 1.51 11.88 9.49
CA ILE A 58 2.36 12.47 8.44
C ILE A 58 1.62 13.59 7.71
N TRP A 59 2.39 14.41 7.02
CA TRP A 59 1.91 15.20 5.89
C TRP A 59 2.43 14.58 4.60
N LEU A 60 1.56 14.39 3.62
CA LEU A 60 1.90 13.94 2.27
C LEU A 60 1.19 14.83 1.25
N ALA A 61 1.96 15.46 0.36
CA ALA A 61 1.47 16.43 -0.62
C ALA A 61 0.58 17.53 0.01
N GLY A 62 0.91 17.97 1.24
CA GLY A 62 0.14 18.98 1.97
C GLY A 62 -1.18 18.47 2.56
N VAL A 63 -1.41 17.16 2.58
CA VAL A 63 -2.54 16.52 3.25
C VAL A 63 -2.07 15.86 4.54
N LYS A 64 -2.73 16.15 5.65
CA LYS A 64 -2.45 15.52 6.95
C LYS A 64 -3.12 14.14 7.02
N ILE A 65 -2.32 13.10 7.24
CA ILE A 65 -2.73 11.71 7.25
C ILE A 65 -2.46 11.11 8.63
N ARG A 66 -3.42 10.34 9.15
CA ARG A 66 -3.29 9.46 10.31
C ARG A 66 -3.23 8.01 9.82
N ILE A 67 -2.16 7.30 10.16
CA ILE A 67 -1.92 5.89 9.82
C ILE A 67 -2.84 5.02 10.68
N MET A 68 -4.00 4.66 10.17
CA MET A 68 -5.16 4.29 10.98
C MET A 68 -5.10 2.88 11.61
N ASP A 69 -4.20 2.03 11.16
CA ASP A 69 -4.05 0.65 11.64
C ASP A 69 -3.18 0.53 12.90
N ILE A 70 -2.59 1.64 13.37
CA ILE A 70 -1.72 1.68 14.56
C ILE A 70 -2.06 2.83 15.52
N ASP A 71 -1.52 2.75 16.73
CA ASP A 71 -1.39 3.84 17.71
C ASP A 71 0.09 3.98 18.07
N ALA A 72 0.66 5.18 17.89
CA ALA A 72 2.04 5.47 18.26
C ALA A 72 2.10 6.41 19.49
N PRO A 73 3.23 6.43 20.22
CA PRO A 73 3.45 7.40 21.29
C PRO A 73 3.52 8.83 20.74
N GLU A 74 2.86 9.77 21.43
CA GLU A 74 2.75 11.16 21.00
C GLU A 74 4.01 11.96 21.37
N THR A 75 4.42 12.88 20.49
CA THR A 75 5.58 13.75 20.70
C THR A 75 5.21 15.22 20.98
N HIS A 76 3.97 15.64 20.67
CA HIS A 76 3.58 17.06 20.67
C HIS A 76 2.16 17.33 21.22
N PRO A 77 1.96 17.33 22.55
CA PRO A 77 2.93 17.01 23.59
C PRO A 77 2.89 15.52 23.97
N SER A 78 4.03 14.97 24.37
CA SER A 78 4.09 13.72 25.15
C SER A 78 3.60 13.95 26.58
N LYS A 79 2.96 12.95 27.19
CA LYS A 79 2.48 13.01 28.59
C LYS A 79 3.56 12.70 29.61
N CYS A 80 4.62 12.01 29.21
CA CYS A 80 5.75 11.66 30.08
C CYS A 80 7.05 11.44 29.28
N PRO A 81 8.22 11.44 29.96
CA PRO A 81 9.51 11.27 29.29
C PRO A 81 9.65 9.94 28.52
N MET A 82 9.05 8.86 29.03
CA MET A 82 9.06 7.55 28.35
C MET A 82 8.29 7.59 27.03
N GLU A 83 7.12 8.22 27.02
CA GLU A 83 6.33 8.42 25.80
C GLU A 83 7.10 9.28 24.80
N ALA A 84 7.77 10.34 25.26
CA ALA A 84 8.58 11.21 24.40
C ALA A 84 9.72 10.45 23.71
N ASP A 85 10.48 9.64 24.47
CA ASP A 85 11.59 8.84 23.93
C ASP A 85 11.11 7.79 22.92
N LEU A 86 10.06 7.03 23.27
CA LEU A 86 9.50 6.03 22.37
C LEU A 86 8.86 6.67 21.12
N GLY A 87 8.18 7.80 21.30
CA GLY A 87 7.59 8.58 20.22
C GLY A 87 8.64 9.12 19.26
N GLY A 88 9.78 9.63 19.77
CA GLY A 88 10.90 10.04 18.94
C GLY A 88 11.48 8.90 18.11
N LYS A 89 11.66 7.71 18.71
CA LYS A 89 12.11 6.50 18.01
C LYS A 89 11.12 6.05 16.93
N ALA A 90 9.83 6.04 17.24
CA ALA A 90 8.77 5.70 16.29
C ALA A 90 8.74 6.68 15.11
N THR A 91 8.85 7.98 15.39
CA THR A 91 8.89 9.05 14.38
C THR A 91 10.06 8.88 13.41
N ALA A 92 11.27 8.73 13.94
CA ALA A 92 12.48 8.54 13.13
C ALA A 92 12.40 7.25 12.30
N ARG A 93 11.84 6.18 12.88
CA ARG A 93 11.67 4.92 12.17
C ARG A 93 10.66 5.01 11.04
N LEU A 94 9.51 5.64 11.27
CA LEU A 94 8.51 5.87 10.23
C LEU A 94 9.10 6.66 9.06
N GLN A 95 9.86 7.72 9.34
CA GLN A 95 10.55 8.49 8.32
C GLN A 95 11.50 7.62 7.48
N ALA A 96 12.32 6.79 8.13
CA ALA A 96 13.21 5.87 7.43
C ALA A 96 12.45 4.87 6.54
N LEU A 97 11.31 4.34 7.02
CA LEU A 97 10.47 3.45 6.24
C LEU A 97 9.89 4.14 5.00
N LEU A 98 9.37 5.36 5.14
CA LEU A 98 8.83 6.16 4.04
C LEU A 98 9.91 6.48 3.00
N ASN A 99 11.10 6.86 3.44
CA ASN A 99 12.22 7.22 2.56
C ASN A 99 12.92 6.02 1.90
N ALA A 100 12.69 4.79 2.38
CA ALA A 100 13.30 3.59 1.81
C ALA A 100 12.72 3.16 0.44
N GLY A 101 11.74 3.89 -0.11
CA GLY A 101 11.20 3.65 -1.45
C GLY A 101 9.73 4.06 -1.62
N SER A 102 9.14 3.74 -2.76
CA SER A 102 7.71 3.97 -3.00
C SER A 102 6.82 3.17 -2.04
N PHE A 103 5.62 3.68 -1.78
CA PHE A 103 4.59 3.05 -0.96
C PHE A 103 3.20 3.44 -1.48
N ASN A 104 2.19 2.67 -1.14
CA ASN A 104 0.80 2.94 -1.47
C ASN A 104 0.10 3.62 -0.29
N VAL A 105 -0.89 4.44 -0.61
CA VAL A 105 -1.75 5.13 0.34
C VAL A 105 -3.15 4.57 0.17
N GLU A 106 -3.55 3.68 1.07
CA GLU A 106 -4.82 2.97 0.97
C GLU A 106 -5.85 3.59 1.93
N SER A 107 -7.05 3.88 1.43
CA SER A 107 -8.21 4.11 2.32
C SER A 107 -8.75 2.76 2.77
N ARG A 108 -8.97 2.59 4.07
CA ARG A 108 -9.55 1.37 4.65
C ARG A 108 -10.67 1.73 5.60
N GLY A 109 -11.73 0.93 5.62
CA GLY A 109 -12.88 1.16 6.49
C GLY A 109 -13.87 2.21 5.94
N ALA A 110 -14.90 2.51 6.74
CA ALA A 110 -16.03 3.33 6.32
C ALA A 110 -15.82 4.85 6.50
N ARG A 111 -14.83 5.27 7.30
CA ARG A 111 -14.55 6.67 7.58
C ARG A 111 -13.27 7.10 6.87
N ASP A 112 -13.37 8.12 6.03
CA ASP A 112 -12.21 8.63 5.29
C ASP A 112 -11.38 9.66 6.06
N THR A 113 -11.99 10.33 7.04
CA THR A 113 -11.39 11.41 7.81
C THR A 113 -11.78 11.29 9.29
N ASP A 114 -10.90 11.71 10.20
CA ASP A 114 -11.20 11.83 11.62
C ASP A 114 -11.83 13.18 12.00
N LYS A 115 -12.22 13.33 13.27
CA LYS A 115 -12.82 14.57 13.79
C LYS A 115 -11.88 15.79 13.76
N TYR A 116 -10.59 15.59 13.52
CA TYR A 116 -9.57 16.64 13.43
C TYR A 116 -9.25 17.00 11.97
N GLY A 117 -9.96 16.41 11.00
CA GLY A 117 -9.73 16.67 9.58
C GLY A 117 -8.56 15.89 8.98
N ARG A 118 -7.97 14.91 9.70
CA ARG A 118 -6.90 14.07 9.14
C ARG A 118 -7.49 12.95 8.30
N GLN A 119 -6.94 12.71 7.13
CA GLN A 119 -7.31 11.55 6.33
C GLN A 119 -6.84 10.27 7.02
N LEU A 120 -7.71 9.26 7.06
CA LEU A 120 -7.44 7.95 7.64
C LEU A 120 -6.92 7.03 6.53
N ARG A 121 -5.64 6.65 6.60
CA ARG A 121 -5.00 5.81 5.57
C ARG A 121 -4.21 4.69 6.20
N VAL A 122 -3.97 3.64 5.44
CA VAL A 122 -2.93 2.64 5.71
C VAL A 122 -1.84 2.80 4.66
N LEU A 123 -0.59 2.88 5.11
CA LEU A 123 0.57 3.03 4.23
C LEU A 123 1.18 1.66 4.01
N THR A 124 1.25 1.19 2.76
CA THR A 124 1.71 -0.17 2.46
C THR A 124 2.88 -0.19 1.47
N ARG A 125 3.76 -1.17 1.60
CA ARG A 125 4.80 -1.48 0.61
C ARG A 125 4.81 -2.98 0.37
N LYS A 126 4.69 -3.39 -0.90
CA LYS A 126 4.60 -4.81 -1.29
C LYS A 126 3.53 -5.57 -0.50
N GLY A 127 2.36 -4.95 -0.32
CA GLY A 127 1.22 -5.51 0.42
C GLY A 127 1.35 -5.53 1.95
N ARG A 128 2.46 -5.05 2.53
CA ARG A 128 2.65 -5.00 3.99
C ARG A 128 2.50 -3.58 4.52
N SER A 129 1.81 -3.42 5.64
CA SER A 129 1.69 -2.12 6.31
C SER A 129 3.04 -1.68 6.88
N LEU A 130 3.40 -0.41 6.64
CA LEU A 130 4.53 0.24 7.30
C LEU A 130 4.24 0.49 8.78
N GLY A 131 2.97 0.70 9.16
CA GLY A 131 2.56 0.80 10.55
C GLY A 131 2.75 -0.53 11.28
N ALA A 132 2.35 -1.64 10.67
CA ALA A 132 2.59 -2.98 11.24
C ALA A 132 4.09 -3.25 11.48
N LYS A 133 4.98 -2.71 10.63
CA LYS A 133 6.42 -2.79 10.87
C LYS A 133 6.86 -2.08 12.16
N LEU A 134 6.25 -0.95 12.50
CA LEU A 134 6.50 -0.26 13.78
C LEU A 134 5.99 -1.08 14.96
N VAL A 135 4.85 -1.76 14.81
CA VAL A 135 4.32 -2.67 15.86
C VAL A 135 5.26 -3.85 16.08
N GLU A 136 5.72 -4.51 15.00
CA GLU A 136 6.70 -5.60 15.07
C GLU A 136 7.99 -5.18 15.80
N GLU A 137 8.39 -3.91 15.65
CA GLU A 137 9.60 -3.35 16.27
C GLU A 137 9.36 -2.76 17.67
N GLY A 138 8.14 -2.87 18.21
CA GLY A 138 7.78 -2.39 19.55
C GLY A 138 7.68 -0.86 19.66
N LEU A 139 7.53 -0.16 18.53
CA LEU A 139 7.46 1.30 18.45
C LEU A 139 6.02 1.84 18.33
N ALA A 140 5.05 0.95 18.10
CA ALA A 140 3.63 1.27 18.03
C ALA A 140 2.80 0.08 18.55
N ARG A 141 1.49 0.28 18.73
CA ARG A 141 0.50 -0.77 19.00
C ARG A 141 -0.48 -0.86 17.84
N GLU A 142 -1.11 -2.01 17.65
CA GLU A 142 -2.26 -2.09 16.74
C GLU A 142 -3.41 -1.22 17.23
N TRP A 143 -4.12 -0.59 16.29
CA TRP A 143 -5.29 0.22 16.63
C TRP A 143 -6.46 -0.65 17.09
N GLY A 144 -6.73 -0.62 18.40
CA GLY A 144 -7.83 -1.37 19.03
C GLY A 144 -9.13 -0.59 19.22
N GLY A 145 -9.32 0.52 18.52
CA GLY A 145 -10.53 1.36 18.63
C GLY A 145 -10.45 2.52 19.65
N ALA A 146 -9.43 2.53 20.51
CA ALA A 146 -9.17 3.62 21.45
C ALA A 146 -7.66 3.74 21.73
N ARG A 147 -7.23 4.98 22.01
CA ARG A 147 -5.87 5.27 22.48
C ARG A 147 -5.63 4.66 23.86
N ARG A 148 -4.41 4.18 24.08
CA ARG A 148 -3.98 3.62 25.35
C ARG A 148 -2.78 4.39 25.91
N PRO A 149 -2.64 4.51 27.24
CA PRO A 149 -1.49 5.16 27.87
C PRO A 149 -0.15 4.50 27.49
N TRP A 150 0.88 5.31 27.29
CA TRP A 150 2.29 4.88 27.14
C TRP A 150 3.07 4.97 28.46
N CYS A 151 2.48 5.71 29.39
CA CYS A 151 2.62 5.72 30.84
C CYS A 151 1.19 5.96 31.36
#